data_AF-A0A380TIG0-F1
#
_entry.id   AF-A0A380TIG0-F1
#
_cell.length_a   1.000
_cell.length_b   1.000
_cell.length_c   1.000
_cell.angle_alpha   90.00
_cell.angle_beta   90.00
_cell.angle_gamma   90.00
#
_symmetry.space_group_name_H-M   'P 1'
#
loop_
_entity.id
_entity.type
_entity.pdbx_description
1 polymer ?
#
loop_
_entity_poly.entity_id
_entity_poly.type
_entity_poly.pdbx_seq_one_letter_code
_entity_poly.pdbx_strand_id
1 'polypeptide(L)'
;MIAAFLEGRKPNIPTHSLCLDCKRAGIVCVMVAGGQPCLGPVTQAGCGVLCPSVGRGCYGCFGPMEAPNPAALRPWLRRSGLDAEAIARFYRTFNAEAADFRAASDDHD
;
A
#
# COMPACT_ATOMS: atom_id res chain seq x y z
N MET A 1 3.33 13.15 -16.67
CA MET A 1 3.36 14.18 -15.62
C MET A 1 3.91 15.51 -16.14
N ILE A 2 5.17 15.56 -16.57
CA ILE A 2 5.83 16.79 -17.03
C ILE A 2 5.11 17.42 -18.24
N ALA A 3 4.77 16.64 -19.27
CA ALA A 3 4.04 17.15 -20.44
C ALA A 3 2.72 17.83 -20.07
N ALA A 4 1.91 17.22 -19.18
CA ALA A 4 0.66 17.82 -18.72
C ALA A 4 0.90 19.16 -18.02
N PHE A 5 1.91 19.23 -17.15
CA PHE A 5 2.25 20.46 -16.45
C PHE A 5 2.75 21.57 -17.39
N LEU A 6 3.60 21.22 -18.37
CA LEU A 6 4.08 22.15 -19.39
C LEU A 6 2.94 22.70 -20.27
N GLU A 7 1.88 21.91 -20.47
CA GLU A 7 0.67 22.32 -21.18
C GLU A 7 -0.37 23.03 -20.27
N GLY A 8 -0.04 23.33 -19.02
CA GLY A 8 -0.97 23.99 -18.08
C GLY A 8 -2.11 23.10 -17.59
N ARG A 9 -2.04 21.77 -17.81
CA ARG A 9 -3.03 20.79 -17.38
C ARG A 9 -2.62 20.15 -16.05
N LYS A 10 -3.60 19.83 -15.20
CA LYS A 10 -3.36 19.05 -13.97
C LYS A 10 -2.86 17.64 -14.35
N PRO A 11 -1.69 17.19 -13.82
CA PRO A 11 -1.26 15.81 -14.03
C PRO A 11 -2.25 14.81 -13.43
N ASN A 12 -2.58 13.77 -14.19
CA ASN A 12 -3.43 12.68 -13.71
C ASN A 12 -2.59 11.69 -12.88
N ILE A 13 -2.48 11.96 -11.58
CA ILE A 13 -1.81 11.09 -10.61
C ILE A 13 -2.89 10.25 -9.91
N PRO A 14 -2.78 8.90 -9.91
CA PRO A 14 -3.73 8.05 -9.20
C PRO A 14 -3.78 8.37 -7.70
N THR A 15 -4.98 8.47 -7.13
CA THR A 15 -5.19 8.68 -5.69
C THR A 15 -5.75 7.44 -4.96
N HIS A 16 -6.16 6.43 -5.72
CA HIS A 16 -6.77 5.20 -5.21
C HIS A 16 -5.73 4.17 -4.73
N SER A 17 -6.20 3.16 -3.98
CA SER A 17 -5.34 2.07 -3.51
C SER A 17 -4.87 1.15 -4.63
N LEU A 18 -3.66 0.61 -4.51
CA LEU A 18 -3.13 -0.41 -5.42
C LEU A 18 -4.09 -1.60 -5.64
N CYS A 19 -4.96 -1.90 -4.67
CA CYS A 19 -5.98 -2.94 -4.79
C CYS A 19 -6.86 -2.82 -6.03
N LEU A 20 -7.24 -1.61 -6.46
CA LEU A 20 -8.04 -1.44 -7.67
C LEU A 20 -7.27 -1.88 -8.91
N ASP A 21 -5.98 -1.56 -8.99
CA ASP A 21 -5.14 -1.94 -10.11
C ASP A 21 -4.88 -3.45 -10.12
N CYS A 22 -4.64 -4.07 -8.95
CA CYS A 22 -4.51 -5.53 -8.85
C CYS A 22 -5.76 -6.25 -9.36
N LYS A 23 -6.95 -5.77 -8.98
CA LYS A 23 -8.23 -6.34 -9.44
C LYS A 23 -8.43 -6.14 -10.94
N ARG A 24 -8.13 -4.95 -11.47
CA ARG A 24 -8.21 -4.65 -12.91
C ARG A 24 -7.25 -5.51 -13.73
N ALA A 25 -6.08 -5.82 -13.18
CA ALA A 25 -5.08 -6.69 -13.80
C ALA A 25 -5.39 -8.20 -13.63
N GLY A 26 -6.47 -8.58 -12.95
CA GLY A 26 -6.84 -9.99 -12.75
C GLY A 26 -5.89 -10.76 -11.83
N ILE A 27 -5.13 -10.07 -10.98
CA ILE A 27 -4.18 -10.73 -10.07
C ILE A 27 -4.95 -11.38 -8.92
N VAL A 28 -4.68 -12.67 -8.68
CA VAL A 28 -5.18 -13.38 -7.50
C VAL A 28 -4.61 -12.71 -6.24
N CYS A 29 -5.49 -12.30 -5.34
CA CYS A 29 -5.08 -11.52 -4.16
C CYS A 29 -4.24 -12.37 -3.20
N VAL A 30 -2.95 -12.08 -3.12
CA VAL A 30 -1.97 -12.75 -2.22
C VAL A 30 -2.35 -12.67 -0.75
N MET A 31 -3.03 -11.59 -0.32
CA MET A 31 -3.46 -11.41 1.07
C MET A 31 -4.65 -12.30 1.42
N VAL A 32 -5.63 -12.41 0.52
CA VAL A 32 -6.86 -13.18 0.78
C VAL A 32 -6.66 -14.66 0.47
N ALA A 33 -6.06 -14.98 -0.69
CA ALA A 33 -5.86 -16.36 -1.14
C ALA A 33 -4.61 -17.00 -0.51
N GLY A 34 -3.55 -16.22 -0.33
CA GLY A 34 -2.25 -16.72 0.16
C GLY A 34 -1.96 -16.42 1.62
N GLY A 35 -2.79 -15.62 2.30
CA GLY A 35 -2.56 -15.20 3.69
C GLY A 35 -1.32 -14.33 3.89
N GLN A 36 -0.72 -13.78 2.83
CA GLN A 36 0.51 -13.00 2.90
C GLN A 36 0.25 -11.55 3.35
N PRO A 37 1.14 -10.94 4.16
CA PRO A 37 1.00 -9.54 4.54
C PRO A 37 1.12 -8.62 3.33
N CYS A 38 0.27 -7.59 3.25
CA CYS A 38 0.20 -6.69 2.10
C CYS A 38 -0.26 -5.29 2.52
N LEU A 39 0.51 -4.25 2.18
CA LEU A 39 0.13 -2.83 2.37
C LEU A 39 -0.69 -2.25 1.20
N GLY A 40 -1.01 -3.06 0.20
CA GLY A 40 -1.76 -2.64 -0.99
C GLY A 40 -3.07 -1.88 -0.69
N PRO A 41 -3.86 -2.26 0.33
CA PRO A 41 -5.09 -1.55 0.70
C PRO A 41 -4.89 -0.10 1.14
N VAL A 42 -3.70 0.26 1.63
CA VAL A 42 -3.39 1.61 2.14
C VAL A 42 -2.35 2.34 1.29
N THR A 43 -1.88 1.74 0.19
CA THR A 43 -0.81 2.29 -0.65
C THR A 43 -1.36 2.89 -1.93
N GLN A 44 -0.88 4.08 -2.31
CA GLN A 44 -1.24 4.73 -3.57
C GLN A 44 -0.84 3.88 -4.78
N ALA A 45 -1.73 3.83 -5.79
CA ALA A 45 -1.45 3.20 -7.06
C ALA A 45 -0.37 3.93 -7.89
N GLY A 46 0.10 3.30 -8.97
CA GLY A 46 1.08 3.87 -9.91
C GLY A 46 2.32 3.02 -10.18
N CYS A 47 2.55 1.96 -9.39
CA CYS A 47 3.69 1.05 -9.56
C CYS A 47 3.46 -0.07 -10.58
N GLY A 48 2.29 -0.11 -11.22
CA GLY A 48 1.94 -1.14 -12.21
C GLY A 48 1.81 -2.55 -11.61
N VAL A 49 1.37 -2.67 -10.35
CA VAL A 49 1.11 -3.94 -9.64
C VAL A 49 2.30 -4.91 -9.56
N LEU A 50 3.53 -4.38 -9.59
CA LEU A 50 4.77 -5.17 -9.67
C LEU A 50 4.90 -6.28 -8.61
N CYS A 51 4.74 -5.96 -7.32
CA CYS A 51 4.94 -6.97 -6.27
C CYS A 51 3.85 -8.06 -6.32
N PRO A 52 2.55 -7.70 -6.41
CA PRO A 52 1.48 -8.70 -6.54
C PRO A 52 1.58 -9.56 -7.79
N SER A 53 2.04 -9.02 -8.93
CA SER A 53 2.18 -9.79 -10.18
C SER A 53 3.22 -10.92 -10.08
N VAL A 54 4.12 -10.87 -9.11
CA VAL A 54 5.12 -11.90 -8.84
C VAL A 54 4.85 -12.67 -7.53
N GLY A 55 3.61 -12.64 -7.04
CA GLY A 55 3.20 -13.41 -5.86
C GLY A 55 3.70 -12.86 -4.52
N ARG A 56 3.99 -11.56 -4.45
CA ARG A 56 4.39 -10.88 -3.20
C ARG A 56 3.36 -9.85 -2.76
N GLY A 57 3.24 -9.66 -1.45
CA GLY A 57 2.51 -8.53 -0.88
C GLY A 57 3.13 -7.19 -1.28
N CYS A 58 2.29 -6.16 -1.39
CA CYS A 58 2.76 -4.80 -1.60
C CYS A 58 3.50 -4.28 -0.36
N TYR A 59 4.63 -3.59 -0.59
CA TYR A 59 5.50 -3.05 0.46
C TYR A 59 5.25 -1.57 0.80
N GLY A 60 4.30 -0.89 0.15
CA GLY A 60 4.00 0.51 0.49
C GLY A 60 5.00 1.55 -0.04
N CYS A 61 5.83 1.22 -1.04
CA CYS A 61 6.85 2.13 -1.55
C CYS A 61 6.32 3.40 -2.23
N PHE A 62 5.06 3.43 -2.68
CA PHE A 62 4.43 4.62 -3.28
C PHE A 62 3.74 5.53 -2.24
N GLY A 63 3.83 5.16 -0.95
CA GLY A 63 3.24 5.93 0.15
C GLY A 63 1.75 5.71 0.33
N PRO A 64 1.15 6.35 1.34
CA PRO A 64 -0.27 6.23 1.62
C PRO A 64 -1.12 6.73 0.43
N MET A 65 -2.25 6.06 0.17
CA MET A 65 -3.28 6.57 -0.74
C MET A 65 -4.02 7.76 -0.11
N GLU A 66 -4.92 8.42 -0.85
CA GLU A 66 -5.61 9.66 -0.41
C GLU A 66 -6.39 9.53 0.91
N ALA A 67 -7.00 8.36 1.15
CA ALA A 67 -7.74 8.08 2.39
C ALA A 67 -7.38 6.67 2.89
N PRO A 68 -6.19 6.49 3.47
CA PRO A 68 -5.74 5.18 3.92
C PRO A 68 -6.49 4.80 5.21
N ASN A 69 -6.75 3.50 5.41
CA ASN A 69 -7.31 2.98 6.65
C ASN A 69 -6.42 1.88 7.26
N PRO A 70 -5.27 2.24 7.86
CA PRO A 70 -4.39 1.30 8.54
C PRO A 70 -5.10 0.52 9.65
N ALA A 71 -6.06 1.17 10.33
CA ALA A 71 -6.82 0.56 11.43
C ALA A 71 -7.61 -0.67 11.01
N ALA A 72 -8.32 -0.58 9.88
CA ALA A 72 -9.03 -1.71 9.30
C ALA A 72 -8.08 -2.78 8.73
N LEU A 73 -6.86 -2.40 8.33
CA LEU A 73 -5.85 -3.31 7.78
C LEU A 73 -5.12 -4.12 8.88
N ARG A 74 -4.92 -3.54 10.07
CA ARG A 74 -4.18 -4.17 11.18
C ARG A 74 -4.60 -5.61 11.50
N PRO A 75 -5.89 -5.96 11.65
CA PRO A 75 -6.30 -7.34 11.93
C PRO A 75 -5.90 -8.33 10.84
N TRP A 76 -5.86 -7.91 9.57
CA TRP A 76 -5.42 -8.75 8.46
C TRP A 76 -3.92 -9.01 8.51
N LEU A 77 -3.13 -7.99 8.84
CA LEU A 77 -1.68 -8.15 9.03
C LEU A 77 -1.38 -9.08 10.21
N ARG A 78 -2.11 -8.96 11.32
CA ARG A 78 -2.03 -9.92 12.44
C ARG A 78 -2.36 -11.35 12.01
N ARG A 79 -3.43 -11.53 11.23
CA ARG A 79 -3.84 -12.84 10.72
C ARG A 79 -2.79 -13.48 9.80
N SER A 80 -1.96 -12.68 9.13
CA SER A 80 -0.83 -13.18 8.33
C SER A 80 0.39 -13.61 9.16
N GLY A 81 0.32 -13.52 10.50
CA GLY A 81 1.36 -13.96 11.42
C GLY A 81 2.37 -12.88 11.82
N LEU A 82 2.15 -11.62 11.44
CA LEU A 82 2.99 -10.52 11.92
C LEU A 82 2.62 -10.14 13.37
N ASP A 83 3.64 -9.90 14.20
CA ASP A 83 3.50 -9.31 15.52
C ASP A 83 3.49 -7.77 15.46
N ALA A 84 3.54 -7.09 16.62
CA ALA A 84 3.40 -5.63 16.67
C ALA A 84 4.60 -4.94 16.04
N GLU A 85 5.79 -5.37 16.45
CA GLU A 85 7.05 -4.86 15.97
C GLU A 85 7.20 -5.09 14.46
N ALA A 86 6.83 -6.27 13.96
CA ALA A 86 6.90 -6.57 12.54
C ALA A 86 5.88 -5.74 11.73
N ILE A 87 4.69 -5.44 12.25
CA ILE A 87 3.75 -4.52 11.59
C ILE A 87 4.32 -3.10 11.57
N ALA A 88 4.87 -2.60 12.69
CA ALA A 88 5.51 -1.29 12.75
C ALA A 88 6.64 -1.18 11.70
N ARG A 89 7.54 -2.18 11.66
CA ARG A 89 8.62 -2.28 10.68
C ARG A 89 8.10 -2.35 9.24
N PHE A 90 6.94 -2.97 9.01
CA PHE A 90 6.34 -3.07 7.68
C PHE A 90 5.92 -1.69 7.16
N TYR A 91 5.28 -0.86 7.99
CA TYR A 91 4.95 0.54 7.65
C TYR A 91 6.22 1.41 7.50
N ARG A 92 7.27 1.13 8.28
CA ARG A 92 8.55 1.87 8.27
C ARG A 92 9.52 1.43 7.16
N THR A 93 9.13 0.57 6.21
CA THR A 93 10.06 0.02 5.20
C THR A 93 10.52 1.05 4.16
N PHE A 94 9.62 1.88 3.63
CA PHE A 94 9.95 2.83 2.55
C PHE A 94 9.49 4.26 2.81
N ASN A 95 8.24 4.46 3.24
CA ASN A 95 7.66 5.79 3.48
C ASN A 95 7.41 6.01 4.98
N ALA A 96 8.42 5.74 5.81
CA ALA A 96 8.29 5.77 7.28
C ALA A 96 7.77 7.11 7.82
N GLU A 97 8.19 8.22 7.20
CA GLU A 97 7.83 9.58 7.62
C GLU A 97 6.55 10.12 6.96
N ALA A 98 5.88 9.35 6.11
CA ALA A 98 4.56 9.74 5.63
C ALA A 98 3.58 9.72 6.80
N ALA A 99 2.81 10.80 6.99
CA ALA A 99 2.02 11.03 8.20
C ALA A 99 1.16 9.81 8.60
N ASP A 100 0.43 9.23 7.65
CA ASP A 100 -0.43 8.06 7.91
C ASP A 100 0.35 6.79 8.24
N PHE A 101 1.51 6.58 7.62
CA PHE A 101 2.34 5.40 7.88
C PHE A 101 3.11 5.53 9.20
N ARG A 102 3.57 6.73 9.54
CA ARG A 102 4.17 7.03 10.84
C ARG A 102 3.17 6.76 11.95
N ALA A 103 1.98 7.37 11.88
CA ALA A 103 0.91 7.14 12.85
C ALA A 103 0.54 5.65 12.97
N ALA A 104 0.40 4.95 11.84
CA ALA A 104 0.12 3.52 11.85
C ALA A 104 1.23 2.65 12.48
N SER A 105 2.50 3.11 12.42
CA SER A 105 3.62 2.43 13.04
C SER A 105 3.75 2.72 14.52
N ASP A 106 3.46 3.96 14.94
CA ASP A 106 3.55 4.41 16.34
C ASP A 106 2.44 3.80 17.21
N ASP A 107 1.30 3.44 16.60
CA ASP A 107 0.22 2.65 17.22
C ASP A 107 0.67 1.25 17.74
N HIS A 108 1.92 0.86 17.46
CA HIS A 108 2.49 -0.45 17.79
C HIS A 108 3.72 -0.39 18.70
N ASP A 109 4.17 0.81 19.09
CA ASP A 109 5.26 1.01 20.05
C ASP A 109 4.77 0.94 21.52
#